data_AF-A0AA43B003-F1
#
_entry.id   AF-A0AA43B003-F1
#
_cell.length_a   1.000
_cell.length_b   1.000
_cell.length_c   1.000
_cell.angle_alpha   90.00
_cell.angle_beta   90.00
_cell.angle_gamma   90.00
#
_symmetry.space_group_name_H-M   'P 1'
#
loop_
_entity.id
_entity.type
_entity.pdbx_description
1 polymer ?
#
loop_
_entity_poly.entity_id
_entity_poly.type
_entity_poly.pdbx_seq_one_letter_code
_entity_poly.pdbx_strand_id
1 'polypeptide(L)'
;MNSNEGIQAAVYTRWHQLSVPLAFALAAGSFMLVVLNRGPIGLAAVLAVLGLLVPPLVAFKGFPTRNAVKVTPDGLEFSRRGPIAFADLKSWGTDDYLKLIRPGLPTVLVSPVDLPSRERLLRDFEQALQAWQKRQPAGTAAARRTHFYGSTAGRLVGLLITALGAGSAVMALSQREPSISLAIVGGLGALFGLAMLFGKRG
;
A
#
# COMPACT_ATOMS: atom_id res chain seq x y z
N MET A 1 20.27 -10.32 27.79
CA MET A 1 19.33 -9.49 27.00
C MET A 1 18.92 -10.32 25.78
N ASN A 2 17.78 -11.01 25.84
CA ASN A 2 17.39 -12.00 24.84
C ASN A 2 16.81 -11.33 23.59
N SER A 3 17.57 -11.38 22.51
CA SER A 3 17.25 -10.87 21.17
C SER A 3 16.19 -11.70 20.40
N ASN A 4 15.35 -12.48 21.09
CA ASN A 4 14.44 -13.49 20.49
C ASN A 4 12.93 -13.17 20.57
N GLU A 5 12.51 -12.00 21.06
CA GLU A 5 11.08 -11.71 21.27
C GLU A 5 10.40 -10.87 20.17
N GLY A 6 11.16 -10.26 19.25
CA GLY A 6 10.61 -9.40 18.21
C GLY A 6 10.21 -10.17 16.96
N ILE A 7 9.02 -9.90 16.42
CA ILE A 7 8.54 -10.44 15.15
C ILE A 7 9.28 -9.73 14.01
N GLN A 8 9.97 -10.49 13.16
CA GLN A 8 10.63 -9.92 11.99
C GLN A 8 9.60 -9.45 10.97
N ALA A 9 9.64 -8.16 10.63
CA ALA A 9 8.72 -7.56 9.71
C ALA A 9 9.41 -6.52 8.83
N ALA A 10 8.88 -6.39 7.63
CA ALA A 10 9.20 -5.27 6.79
C ALA A 10 8.31 -4.06 7.11
N VAL A 11 8.93 -2.91 7.32
CA VAL A 11 8.24 -1.69 7.75
C VAL A 11 8.35 -0.65 6.65
N TYR A 12 7.20 -0.24 6.13
CA TYR A 12 7.09 0.73 5.05
C TYR A 12 6.27 1.94 5.47
N THR A 13 6.31 2.98 4.66
CA THR A 13 5.33 4.08 4.73
C THR A 13 4.51 4.16 3.46
N ARG A 14 3.44 4.96 3.50
CA ARG A 14 2.67 5.30 2.31
C ARG A 14 3.53 5.85 1.17
N TRP A 15 4.64 6.54 1.47
CA TRP A 15 5.58 7.03 0.46
C TRP A 15 6.24 5.89 -0.33
N HIS A 16 6.59 4.79 0.34
CA HIS A 16 7.14 3.60 -0.33
C HIS A 16 6.10 2.92 -1.23
N GLN A 17 4.82 2.94 -0.84
CA GLN A 17 3.76 2.41 -1.70
C GLN A 17 3.50 3.30 -2.91
N LEU A 18 3.69 4.61 -2.80
CA LEU A 18 3.47 5.56 -3.88
C LEU A 18 4.65 5.64 -4.85
N SER A 19 5.87 5.30 -4.41
CA SER A 19 7.05 5.32 -5.28
C SER A 19 6.94 4.33 -6.44
N VAL A 20 6.42 3.13 -6.19
CA VAL A 20 6.23 2.08 -7.22
C VAL A 20 5.29 2.52 -8.34
N PRO A 21 4.01 2.89 -8.10
CA PRO A 21 3.11 3.33 -9.17
C PRO A 21 3.59 4.63 -9.83
N LEU A 22 4.26 5.52 -9.09
CA LEU A 22 4.87 6.71 -9.68
C LEU A 22 5.99 6.33 -10.67
N ALA A 23 6.86 5.38 -10.32
CA ALA A 23 7.90 4.86 -11.20
C ALA A 23 7.29 4.26 -12.48
N PHE A 24 6.26 3.43 -12.33
CA PHE A 24 5.55 2.83 -13.46
C PHE A 24 4.91 3.90 -14.35
N ALA A 25 4.23 4.89 -13.77
CA ALA A 25 3.60 5.96 -14.54
C ALA A 25 4.64 6.81 -15.29
N LEU A 26 5.76 7.15 -14.66
CA LEU A 26 6.86 7.89 -15.30
C LEU A 26 7.52 7.06 -16.41
N ALA A 27 7.78 5.77 -16.18
CA ALA A 27 8.38 4.90 -17.19
C ALA A 27 7.44 4.69 -18.39
N ALA A 28 6.17 4.36 -18.16
CA ALA A 28 5.17 4.19 -19.20
C ALA A 28 4.94 5.50 -19.98
N GLY A 29 4.82 6.63 -19.28
CA GLY A 29 4.68 7.95 -19.90
C GLY A 29 5.89 8.33 -20.76
N SER A 30 7.11 8.07 -20.27
CA SER A 30 8.34 8.31 -21.02
C SER A 30 8.38 7.47 -22.30
N PHE A 31 8.04 6.18 -22.20
CA PHE A 31 8.01 5.29 -23.35
C PHE A 31 6.95 5.72 -24.39
N MET A 32 5.75 6.05 -23.94
CA MET A 32 4.67 6.50 -24.82
C MET A 32 5.01 7.81 -25.54
N LEU A 33 5.69 8.76 -24.87
CA LEU A 33 6.17 9.98 -25.52
C LEU A 33 7.19 9.72 -26.64
N VAL A 34 8.10 8.76 -26.43
CA VAL A 34 9.10 8.37 -27.44
C VAL A 34 8.43 7.68 -28.63
N VAL A 35 7.55 6.71 -28.36
CA VAL A 35 6.93 5.88 -29.40
C VAL A 35 5.88 6.64 -30.20
N LEU A 36 4.98 7.37 -29.53
CA LEU A 36 3.82 7.97 -30.20
C LEU A 36 4.13 9.32 -30.83
N ASN A 37 5.03 10.11 -30.23
CA ASN A 37 5.20 11.50 -30.64
C ASN A 37 6.51 11.75 -31.41
N ARG A 38 7.37 10.73 -31.57
CA ARG A 38 8.80 10.92 -31.89
C ARG A 38 9.37 12.11 -31.10
N GLY A 39 8.93 12.23 -29.85
CA GLY A 39 9.05 13.46 -29.08
C GLY A 39 10.51 13.84 -28.86
N PRO A 40 10.80 15.10 -28.48
CA PRO A 40 12.16 15.53 -28.23
C PRO A 40 12.81 14.59 -27.21
N ILE A 41 13.84 13.87 -27.67
CA ILE A 41 14.53 12.84 -26.89
C ILE A 41 14.99 13.39 -25.53
N GLY A 42 15.31 14.68 -25.47
CA GLY A 42 15.64 15.39 -24.23
C GLY A 42 14.53 15.34 -23.17
N LEU A 43 13.25 15.50 -23.52
CA LEU A 43 12.15 15.43 -22.56
C LEU A 43 11.95 14.00 -22.05
N ALA A 44 12.03 13.01 -22.94
CA ALA A 44 11.96 11.61 -22.55
C ALA A 44 13.13 11.20 -21.65
N ALA A 45 14.34 11.69 -21.94
CA ALA A 45 15.52 11.47 -21.11
C ALA A 45 15.36 12.10 -19.72
N VAL A 46 14.85 13.33 -19.64
CA VAL A 46 14.57 13.99 -18.35
C VAL A 46 13.53 13.20 -17.54
N LEU A 47 12.43 12.77 -18.16
CA LEU A 47 11.41 11.97 -17.48
C LEU A 47 11.92 10.59 -17.06
N ALA A 48 12.78 9.95 -17.86
CA ALA A 48 13.43 8.70 -17.52
C ALA A 48 14.37 8.86 -16.31
N VAL A 49 15.18 9.92 -16.29
CA VAL A 49 16.06 10.25 -15.15
C VAL A 49 15.23 10.54 -13.89
N LEU A 50 14.14 11.29 -14.01
CA LEU A 50 13.22 11.51 -12.89
C LEU A 50 12.58 10.19 -12.43
N GLY A 51 12.16 9.33 -13.34
CA GLY A 51 11.64 8.00 -13.04
C GLY A 51 12.65 7.07 -12.37
N LEU A 52 13.94 7.24 -12.66
CA LEU A 52 15.03 6.48 -12.02
C LEU A 52 15.34 7.01 -10.61
N LEU A 53 15.34 8.34 -10.42
CA LEU A 53 15.85 8.96 -9.19
C LEU A 53 14.77 9.26 -8.15
N VAL A 54 13.60 9.73 -8.57
CA VAL A 54 12.55 10.18 -7.66
C VAL A 54 11.98 9.02 -6.82
N PRO A 55 11.62 7.85 -7.39
CA PRO A 55 11.05 6.77 -6.61
C PRO A 55 11.99 6.21 -5.52
N PRO A 56 13.29 5.96 -5.78
CA PRO A 56 14.23 5.59 -4.73
C PRO A 56 14.37 6.68 -3.67
N LEU A 57 14.50 7.96 -4.07
CA LEU A 57 14.62 9.06 -3.10
C LEU A 57 13.38 9.16 -2.19
N VAL A 58 12.18 8.95 -2.73
CA VAL A 58 10.92 8.92 -1.96
C VAL A 58 10.85 7.69 -1.05
N ALA A 59 11.34 6.53 -1.50
CA ALA A 59 11.37 5.31 -0.70
C ALA A 59 12.40 5.38 0.44
N PHE A 60 13.64 5.80 0.17
CA PHE A 60 14.74 5.74 1.14
C PHE A 60 14.69 6.83 2.23
N LYS A 61 13.88 7.89 2.07
CA LYS A 61 13.91 9.05 2.98
C LYS A 61 13.34 8.80 4.39
N GLY A 62 12.81 7.62 4.70
CA GLY A 62 11.90 7.49 5.83
C GLY A 62 12.12 6.36 6.81
N PHE A 63 12.28 5.11 6.36
CA PHE A 63 12.13 3.96 7.25
C PHE A 63 13.01 2.76 6.89
N PRO A 64 13.56 2.05 7.89
CA PRO A 64 14.26 0.80 7.65
C PRO A 64 13.27 -0.27 7.16
N THR A 65 13.56 -0.81 5.98
CA THR A 65 12.73 -1.84 5.35
C THR A 65 12.65 -3.13 6.15
N ARG A 66 13.64 -3.47 6.98
CA ARG A 66 13.64 -4.67 7.84
C ARG A 66 13.76 -4.27 9.31
N ASN A 67 12.86 -4.78 10.14
CA ASN A 67 12.77 -4.42 11.55
C ASN A 67 12.26 -5.59 12.39
N ALA A 68 12.63 -5.62 13.67
CA ALA A 68 11.99 -6.51 14.63
C ALA A 68 10.94 -5.71 15.39
N VAL A 69 9.70 -6.19 15.39
CA VAL A 69 8.54 -5.52 15.98
C VAL A 69 8.12 -6.25 17.24
N LYS A 70 7.99 -5.51 18.34
CA LYS A 70 7.47 -6.04 19.61
C LYS A 70 6.18 -5.29 19.95
N VAL A 71 5.12 -6.04 20.22
CA VAL A 71 3.88 -5.46 20.74
C VAL A 71 4.04 -5.30 22.26
N THR A 72 3.84 -4.09 22.75
CA THR A 72 3.91 -3.76 24.18
C THR A 72 2.53 -3.33 24.68
N PRO A 73 2.34 -3.21 26.01
CA PRO A 73 1.06 -2.76 26.56
C PRO A 73 0.64 -1.36 26.12
N ASP A 74 1.59 -0.51 25.73
CA ASP A 74 1.35 0.89 25.39
C ASP A 74 1.47 1.17 23.88
N GLY A 75 1.91 0.19 23.09
CA GLY A 75 2.10 0.40 21.66
C GLY A 75 2.91 -0.68 20.94
N LEU A 76 3.65 -0.22 19.94
CA LEU A 76 4.55 -1.03 19.13
C LEU A 76 5.97 -0.48 19.27
N GLU A 77 6.89 -1.34 19.68
CA GLU A 77 8.32 -1.08 19.67
C GLU A 77 8.96 -1.71 18.45
N PHE A 78 10.04 -1.08 18.01
CA PHE A 78 10.77 -1.49 16.83
C PHE A 78 12.27 -1.44 17.10
N SER A 79 13.04 -2.40 16.60
CA SER A 79 14.48 -2.45 16.83
C SER A 79 15.28 -1.34 16.15
N ARG A 80 14.78 -0.78 15.04
CA ARG A 80 15.50 0.23 14.24
C ARG A 80 14.77 1.58 14.08
N ARG A 81 13.70 1.83 14.85
CA ARG A 81 12.94 3.09 14.79
C ARG A 81 12.30 3.41 16.13
N GLY A 82 11.84 4.65 16.29
CA GLY A 82 11.08 5.06 17.45
C GLY A 82 9.77 4.26 17.60
N PRO A 83 9.30 4.07 18.85
CA PRO A 83 8.06 3.38 19.15
C PRO A 83 6.86 4.13 18.59
N ILE A 84 5.75 3.42 18.42
CA ILE A 84 4.44 4.00 18.10
C ILE A 84 3.51 3.69 19.27
N ALA A 85 3.10 4.72 20.01
CA ALA A 85 2.13 4.55 21.09
C ALA A 85 0.72 4.34 20.52
N PHE A 86 -0.12 3.58 21.24
CA PHE A 86 -1.55 3.44 20.90
C PHE A 86 -2.30 4.77 21.00
N ALA A 87 -1.88 5.66 21.91
CA ALA A 87 -2.44 7.02 22.06
C ALA A 87 -2.30 7.87 20.79
N ASP A 88 -1.27 7.63 19.98
CA ASP A 88 -1.01 8.41 18.76
C ASP A 88 -1.82 7.91 17.56
N LEU A 89 -2.52 6.77 17.69
CA LEU A 89 -3.24 6.15 16.59
C LEU A 89 -4.60 6.82 16.38
N LYS A 90 -4.80 7.38 15.19
CA LYS A 90 -6.13 7.82 14.73
C LYS A 90 -6.97 6.63 14.25
N SER A 91 -6.33 5.73 13.50
CA SER A 91 -6.99 4.56 12.94
C SER A 91 -5.97 3.49 12.52
N TRP A 92 -6.43 2.26 12.41
CA TRP A 92 -5.60 1.10 12.04
C TRP A 92 -6.35 0.17 11.09
N GLY A 93 -5.67 -0.77 10.45
CA GLY A 93 -6.28 -1.77 9.55
C GLY A 93 -5.41 -3.01 9.41
N THR A 94 -6.01 -4.14 9.03
CA THR A 94 -5.35 -5.46 9.06
C THR A 94 -5.54 -6.28 7.78
N ASP A 95 -6.11 -5.68 6.73
CA ASP A 95 -6.48 -6.37 5.48
C ASP A 95 -5.32 -7.17 4.89
N ASP A 96 -4.26 -6.49 4.43
CA ASP A 96 -3.08 -7.15 3.83
C ASP A 96 -1.88 -7.13 4.78
N TYR A 97 -1.71 -6.03 5.51
CA TYR A 97 -0.63 -5.75 6.46
C TYR A 97 -1.21 -4.97 7.64
N LEU A 98 -0.46 -4.90 8.75
CA LEU A 98 -0.84 -4.02 9.85
C LEU A 98 -0.59 -2.56 9.43
N LYS A 99 -1.67 -1.83 9.18
CA LYS A 99 -1.70 -0.43 8.77
C LYS A 99 -1.95 0.45 9.98
N LEU A 100 -1.09 1.45 10.19
CA LEU A 100 -1.15 2.37 11.33
C LEU A 100 -1.19 3.82 10.82
N ILE A 101 -2.27 4.52 11.14
CA ILE A 101 -2.51 5.90 10.72
C ILE A 101 -2.43 6.81 11.95
N ARG A 102 -1.50 7.77 11.89
CA ARG A 102 -1.28 8.79 12.93
C ARG A 102 -1.56 10.17 12.32
N PRO A 103 -2.17 11.10 13.06
CA PRO A 103 -2.44 12.44 12.55
C PRO A 103 -1.12 13.17 12.28
N GLY A 104 -1.03 13.89 11.15
CA GLY A 104 0.16 14.68 10.78
C GLY A 104 1.40 13.86 10.37
N LEU A 105 1.35 12.52 10.42
CA LEU A 105 2.49 11.66 10.09
C LEU A 105 2.16 10.69 8.94
N PRO A 106 3.17 10.26 8.16
CA PRO A 106 2.97 9.24 7.14
C PRO A 106 2.40 7.96 7.73
N THR A 107 1.43 7.36 7.03
CA THR A 107 0.89 6.03 7.37
C THR A 107 2.02 4.99 7.35
N VAL A 108 2.07 4.17 8.40
CA VAL A 108 3.06 3.10 8.58
C VAL A 108 2.41 1.76 8.27
N LEU A 109 3.15 0.91 7.58
CA LEU A 109 2.71 -0.42 7.16
C LEU A 109 3.71 -1.43 7.70
N VAL A 110 3.23 -2.42 8.44
CA VAL A 110 4.05 -3.48 9.01
C VAL A 110 3.64 -4.80 8.36
N SER A 111 4.57 -5.38 7.61
CA SER A 111 4.39 -6.62 6.85
C SER A 111 5.34 -7.68 7.39
N PRO A 112 4.87 -8.60 8.25
CA PRO A 112 5.69 -9.71 8.72
C PRO A 112 6.25 -10.56 7.58
N VAL A 113 7.39 -11.21 7.83
CA VAL A 113 8.12 -11.98 6.81
C VAL A 113 7.39 -13.25 6.37
N ASP A 114 6.50 -13.79 7.21
CA ASP A 114 5.74 -15.00 6.96
C ASP A 114 4.31 -14.90 7.51
N LEU A 115 3.44 -15.82 7.06
CA LEU A 115 2.02 -15.83 7.42
C LEU A 115 1.77 -16.13 8.91
N PRO A 116 2.43 -17.12 9.56
CA PRO A 116 2.28 -17.33 11.00
C PRO A 116 2.64 -16.10 11.85
N SER A 117 3.73 -15.42 11.51
CA SER A 117 4.19 -14.19 12.13
C SER A 117 3.21 -13.05 11.91
N ARG A 118 2.55 -13.00 10.75
CA ARG A 118 1.45 -12.07 10.47
C ARG A 118 0.28 -12.29 11.40
N GLU A 119 -0.23 -13.51 11.48
CA GLU A 119 -1.35 -13.83 12.37
C GLU A 119 -1.03 -13.58 13.84
N ARG A 120 0.19 -13.92 14.27
CA ARG A 120 0.69 -13.61 15.61
C ARG A 120 0.71 -12.11 15.86
N LEU A 121 1.34 -11.32 14.98
CA LEU A 121 1.43 -9.86 15.14
C LEU A 121 0.04 -9.23 15.22
N LEU A 122 -0.89 -9.63 14.34
CA LEU A 122 -2.23 -9.09 14.30
C LEU A 122 -3.01 -9.42 15.57
N ARG A 123 -2.95 -10.67 16.05
CA ARG A 123 -3.58 -11.08 17.30
C ARG A 123 -2.99 -10.35 18.51
N ASP A 124 -1.68 -10.32 18.64
CA ASP A 124 -0.98 -9.67 19.75
C ASP A 124 -1.32 -8.16 19.78
N PHE A 125 -1.32 -7.51 18.61
CA PHE A 125 -1.70 -6.10 18.47
C PHE A 125 -3.15 -5.83 18.88
N GLU A 126 -4.11 -6.62 18.37
CA GLU A 126 -5.53 -6.43 18.70
C GLU A 126 -5.79 -6.63 20.20
N GLN A 127 -5.20 -7.66 20.80
CA GLN A 127 -5.33 -7.92 22.24
C GLN A 127 -4.72 -6.78 23.07
N ALA A 128 -3.51 -6.33 22.73
CA ALA A 128 -2.84 -5.25 23.44
C ALA A 128 -3.59 -3.93 23.32
N LEU A 129 -4.07 -3.58 22.12
CA LEU A 129 -4.84 -2.35 21.89
C LEU A 129 -6.16 -2.35 22.67
N GLN A 130 -6.88 -3.48 22.68
CA GLN A 130 -8.11 -3.61 23.47
C GLN A 130 -7.84 -3.51 24.97
N ALA A 131 -6.78 -4.16 25.45
CA ALA A 131 -6.38 -4.10 26.86
C ALA A 131 -5.98 -2.68 27.27
N TRP A 132 -5.23 -1.98 26.42
CA TRP A 132 -4.87 -0.58 26.62
C TRP A 132 -6.10 0.32 26.66
N GLN A 133 -7.01 0.19 25.69
CA GLN A 133 -8.22 1.00 25.58
C GLN A 133 -9.14 0.85 26.81
N LYS A 134 -9.23 -0.36 27.37
CA LYS A 134 -9.99 -0.61 28.62
C LYS A 134 -9.42 0.12 29.85
N ARG A 135 -8.14 0.47 29.84
CA ARG A 135 -7.48 1.20 30.95
C ARG A 135 -7.60 2.71 30.79
N GLN A 136 -8.02 3.20 29.63
CA GLN A 136 -8.10 4.64 29.37
C GLN A 136 -9.35 5.26 30.02
N PRO A 137 -9.27 6.52 30.47
CA PRO A 137 -10.41 7.23 31.02
C PRO A 137 -11.56 7.37 30.00
N ALA A 138 -12.79 7.39 30.51
CA ALA A 138 -14.00 7.57 29.70
C ALA A 138 -13.91 8.90 28.91
N GLY A 139 -14.02 8.81 27.58
CA GLY A 139 -13.88 9.95 26.67
C GLY A 139 -12.59 9.96 25.85
N THR A 140 -11.65 9.04 26.11
CA THR A 140 -10.46 8.87 25.25
C THR A 140 -10.88 8.36 23.88
N ALA A 141 -10.56 9.11 22.83
CA ALA A 141 -10.91 8.75 21.46
C ALA A 141 -10.20 7.44 21.05
N ALA A 142 -10.98 6.40 20.80
CA ALA A 142 -10.46 5.10 20.39
C ALA A 142 -9.95 5.14 18.94
N ALA A 143 -8.81 4.50 18.70
CA ALA A 143 -8.30 4.31 17.34
C ALA A 143 -9.28 3.44 16.53
N ARG A 144 -9.83 4.00 15.45
CA ARG A 144 -10.86 3.33 14.64
C ARG A 144 -10.25 2.26 13.73
N ARG A 145 -10.84 1.06 13.70
CA ARG A 145 -10.52 0.04 12.68
C ARG A 145 -11.04 0.48 11.31
N THR A 146 -10.20 0.37 10.30
CA THR A 146 -10.46 0.77 8.90
C THR A 146 -10.17 -0.40 7.97
N HIS A 147 -10.97 -0.47 6.90
CA HIS A 147 -10.87 -1.48 5.87
C HIS A 147 -10.76 -0.78 4.52
N PHE A 148 -9.90 -1.29 3.64
CA PHE A 148 -9.76 -0.82 2.28
C PHE A 148 -10.77 -1.52 1.36
N TYR A 149 -10.85 -2.85 1.45
CA TYR A 149 -11.84 -3.62 0.70
C TYR A 149 -13.25 -3.31 1.22
N GLY A 150 -14.19 -3.06 0.30
CA GLY A 150 -15.55 -2.62 0.64
C GLY A 150 -15.68 -1.17 1.15
N SER A 151 -14.59 -0.39 1.15
CA SER A 151 -14.63 1.06 1.37
C SER A 151 -15.02 1.84 0.10
N THR A 152 -15.47 3.08 0.25
CA THR A 152 -15.75 3.97 -0.90
C THR A 152 -14.52 4.19 -1.77
N ALA A 153 -13.35 4.38 -1.15
CA ALA A 153 -12.08 4.51 -1.86
C ALA A 153 -11.74 3.22 -2.63
N GLY A 154 -11.92 2.06 -2.00
CA GLY A 154 -11.70 0.77 -2.66
C GLY A 154 -12.62 0.57 -3.87
N ARG A 155 -13.90 0.96 -3.74
CA ARG A 155 -14.87 0.92 -4.85
C ARG A 155 -14.51 1.86 -5.99
N LEU A 156 -14.07 3.09 -5.71
CA LEU A 156 -13.64 4.03 -6.74
C LEU A 156 -12.43 3.50 -7.52
N VAL A 157 -11.46 2.90 -6.82
CA VAL A 157 -10.31 2.24 -7.47
C VAL A 157 -10.77 1.06 -8.32
N GLY A 158 -11.68 0.23 -7.80
CA GLY A 158 -12.28 -0.89 -8.55
C GLY A 158 -12.96 -0.41 -9.84
N LEU A 159 -13.78 0.65 -9.75
CA LEU A 159 -14.45 1.27 -10.91
C LEU A 159 -13.44 1.75 -11.95
N LEU A 160 -12.37 2.43 -11.52
CA LEU A 160 -11.32 2.92 -12.41
C LEU A 160 -10.63 1.77 -13.14
N ILE A 161 -10.25 0.72 -12.41
CA ILE A 161 -9.61 -0.48 -12.99
C ILE A 161 -10.55 -1.15 -13.99
N THR A 162 -11.84 -1.27 -13.66
CA THR A 162 -12.85 -1.83 -14.58
C THR A 162 -12.94 -1.02 -15.86
N ALA A 163 -13.07 0.31 -15.77
CA ALA A 163 -13.17 1.17 -16.94
C ALA A 163 -11.92 1.10 -17.82
N LEU A 164 -10.73 1.13 -17.22
CA LEU A 164 -9.46 1.06 -17.94
C LEU A 164 -9.24 -0.32 -18.57
N GLY A 165 -9.54 -1.41 -17.85
CA GLY A 165 -9.40 -2.77 -18.36
C GLY A 165 -10.35 -3.05 -19.53
N ALA A 166 -11.63 -2.68 -19.38
CA ALA A 166 -12.63 -2.83 -20.42
C ALA A 166 -12.29 -1.97 -21.65
N GLY A 167 -11.91 -0.71 -21.44
CA GLY A 167 -11.45 0.18 -22.51
C GLY A 167 -10.25 -0.38 -23.26
N SER A 168 -9.25 -0.91 -22.54
CA SER A 168 -8.07 -1.52 -23.13
C SER A 168 -8.42 -2.76 -23.97
N ALA A 169 -9.34 -3.59 -23.47
CA ALA A 169 -9.79 -4.78 -24.20
C ALA A 169 -10.54 -4.42 -25.49
N VAL A 170 -11.45 -3.44 -25.41
CA VAL A 170 -12.18 -2.94 -26.59
C VAL A 170 -11.21 -2.34 -27.60
N MET A 171 -10.26 -1.52 -27.16
CA MET A 171 -9.25 -0.93 -28.04
C MET A 171 -8.40 -2.02 -28.72
N ALA A 172 -7.95 -3.03 -27.99
CA ALA A 172 -7.16 -4.14 -28.52
C ALA A 172 -7.90 -4.96 -29.60
N LEU A 173 -9.21 -5.15 -29.43
CA LEU A 173 -10.06 -5.86 -30.40
C LEU A 173 -10.45 -4.99 -31.59
N SER A 174 -10.48 -3.67 -31.43
CA SER A 174 -10.80 -2.71 -32.49
C SER A 174 -9.66 -2.42 -33.46
N GLN A 175 -8.46 -2.96 -33.21
CA GLN A 175 -7.32 -2.81 -34.11
C GLN A 175 -7.53 -3.58 -35.42
N ARG A 176 -6.91 -3.11 -36.51
CA ARG A 176 -6.95 -3.80 -37.81
C ARG A 176 -6.40 -5.23 -37.74
N GLU A 177 -5.42 -5.45 -36.85
CA GLU A 177 -4.95 -6.77 -36.44
C GLU A 177 -5.26 -6.94 -34.94
N PRO A 178 -6.32 -7.66 -34.58
CA PRO A 178 -6.74 -7.78 -33.18
C PRO A 178 -5.69 -8.49 -32.33
N SER A 179 -5.33 -7.90 -31.19
CA SER A 179 -4.45 -8.56 -30.22
C SER A 179 -5.28 -9.26 -29.14
N ILE A 180 -5.51 -10.56 -29.32
CA ILE A 180 -6.25 -11.39 -28.36
C ILE A 180 -5.56 -11.40 -27.00
N SER A 181 -4.23 -11.48 -26.96
CA SER A 181 -3.46 -11.46 -25.70
C SER A 181 -3.69 -10.17 -24.91
N LEU A 182 -3.67 -9.00 -25.57
CA LEU A 182 -3.91 -7.72 -24.92
C LEU A 182 -5.36 -7.58 -24.45
N ALA A 183 -6.31 -8.11 -25.25
CA ALA A 183 -7.72 -8.12 -24.90
C ALA A 183 -8.00 -9.00 -23.66
N ILE A 184 -7.36 -10.16 -23.55
CA ILE A 184 -7.45 -11.04 -22.37
C ILE A 184 -6.89 -10.31 -21.14
N VAL A 185 -5.72 -9.68 -21.24
CA VAL A 185 -5.13 -8.92 -20.12
C VAL A 185 -6.05 -7.77 -19.68
N GLY A 186 -6.61 -7.01 -20.63
CA GLY A 186 -7.59 -5.96 -20.33
C GLY A 186 -8.86 -6.52 -19.68
N GLY A 187 -9.38 -7.64 -20.17
CA GLY A 187 -10.54 -8.33 -19.61
C GLY A 187 -10.31 -8.85 -18.19
N LEU A 188 -9.16 -9.48 -17.93
CA LEU A 188 -8.76 -9.92 -16.58
C LEU A 188 -8.63 -8.73 -15.63
N GLY A 189 -8.03 -7.63 -16.09
CA GLY A 189 -7.99 -6.37 -15.33
C GLY A 189 -9.39 -5.87 -14.99
N ALA A 190 -10.32 -5.89 -15.96
CA ALA A 190 -11.69 -5.45 -15.73
C ALA A 190 -12.42 -6.31 -14.69
N LEU A 191 -12.28 -7.63 -14.77
CA LEU A 191 -12.83 -8.58 -13.80
C LEU A 191 -12.27 -8.35 -12.39
N PHE A 192 -10.97 -8.10 -12.26
CA PHE A 192 -10.36 -7.74 -10.99
C PHE A 192 -10.94 -6.43 -10.41
N GLY A 193 -11.11 -5.41 -11.27
CA GLY A 193 -11.77 -4.16 -10.87
C GLY A 193 -13.20 -4.37 -10.39
N LEU A 194 -13.97 -5.25 -11.05
CA LEU A 194 -15.34 -5.59 -10.65
C LEU A 194 -15.37 -6.31 -9.31
N ALA A 195 -14.46 -7.27 -9.09
CA ALA A 195 -14.33 -7.97 -7.81
C ALA A 195 -14.04 -6.98 -6.67
N MET A 196 -13.21 -5.96 -6.92
CA MET A 196 -12.92 -4.90 -5.96
C MET A 196 -14.10 -3.94 -5.75
N LEU A 197 -14.85 -3.63 -6.81
CA LEU A 197 -16.04 -2.76 -6.78
C LEU A 197 -17.19 -3.39 -5.97
N PHE A 198 -17.40 -4.69 -6.14
CA PHE A 198 -18.47 -5.44 -5.45
C PHE A 198 -17.99 -6.16 -4.19
N GLY A 199 -16.70 -6.08 -3.86
CA GLY A 199 -16.11 -6.66 -2.67
C GLY A 199 -16.82 -6.17 -1.39
N LYS A 200 -17.18 -7.12 -0.52
CA LYS A 200 -17.78 -6.82 0.78
C LYS A 200 -16.71 -6.31 1.76
N ARG A 201 -17.16 -5.62 2.81
CA ARG A 201 -16.31 -5.30 3.96
C ARG A 201 -16.02 -6.61 4.69
N GLY A 202 -14.74 -6.99 4.75
CA GLY A 202 -14.26 -8.08 5.61
C GLY A 202 -14.08 -7.60 7.04
#